data_AF-A0A956AML0-F1
#
_entry.id   AF-A0A956AML0-F1
#
_cell.length_a   1.000
_cell.length_b   1.000
_cell.length_c   1.000
_cell.angle_alpha   90.00
_cell.angle_beta   90.00
_cell.angle_gamma   90.00
#
_symmetry.space_group_name_H-M   'P 1'
#
loop_
_entity.id
_entity.type
_entity.pdbx_description
1 polymer ?
#
loop_
_entity_poly.entity_id
_entity_poly.type
_entity_poly.pdbx_seq_one_letter_code
_entity_poly.pdbx_strand_id
1 'polypeptide(L)'
;MPESPIYEDYIARCRAVLGELSGDGRADAEHVLRLAAARDAAASSAADAGGDGASVRRELLGLIERLGRRASAGVPFASLARALSADLHGAVAVRAESLAACDRALQMRGL
;
A
#
# COMPACT_ATOMS: atom_id res chain seq x y z
N MET A 1 -0.77 -23.37 -7.25
CA MET A 1 0.30 -22.85 -6.38
C MET A 1 -0.28 -21.61 -5.71
N PRO A 2 -0.43 -21.56 -4.38
CA PRO A 2 -0.75 -20.30 -3.74
C PRO A 2 0.37 -19.32 -4.09
N GLU A 3 0.04 -18.25 -4.80
CA GLU A 3 1.00 -17.17 -5.08
C GLU A 3 1.46 -16.62 -3.72
N SER A 4 2.77 -16.46 -3.54
CA SER A 4 3.30 -15.79 -2.34
C SER A 4 2.62 -14.43 -2.16
N PRO A 5 2.33 -14.00 -0.92
CA PRO A 5 1.67 -12.72 -0.67
C PRO A 5 2.51 -11.57 -1.25
N ILE A 6 1.89 -10.79 -2.14
CA ILE A 6 2.57 -9.80 -2.98
C ILE A 6 3.05 -8.61 -2.14
N TYR A 7 2.31 -8.27 -1.08
CA TYR A 7 2.59 -7.08 -0.27
C TYR A 7 3.33 -7.37 1.03
N GLU A 8 3.53 -8.63 1.44
CA GLU A 8 4.11 -8.99 2.75
C GLU A 8 5.45 -8.29 3.01
N ASP A 9 6.39 -8.39 2.08
CA ASP A 9 7.72 -7.77 2.20
C ASP A 9 7.64 -6.22 2.23
N TYR A 10 6.77 -5.64 1.40
CA TYR A 10 6.54 -4.20 1.36
C TYR A 10 5.91 -3.69 2.66
N ILE A 11 4.98 -4.45 3.25
CA ILE A 11 4.36 -4.14 4.54
C ILE A 11 5.42 -4.15 5.64
N ALA A 12 6.28 -5.18 5.68
CA ALA A 12 7.33 -5.29 6.67
C ALA A 12 8.31 -4.10 6.60
N ARG A 13 8.77 -3.75 5.40
CA ARG A 13 9.70 -2.62 5.19
C ARG A 13 9.03 -1.27 5.45
N CYS A 14 7.79 -1.06 5.01
CA CYS A 14 7.05 0.16 5.34
C CYS A 14 6.79 0.32 6.85
N ARG A 15 6.59 -0.77 7.60
CA ARG A 15 6.47 -0.69 9.07
C ARG A 15 7.74 -0.14 9.73
N ALA A 16 8.92 -0.45 9.21
CA ALA A 16 10.18 0.03 9.77
C ALA A 16 10.36 1.56 9.65
N VAL A 17 9.74 2.21 8.65
CA VAL A 17 9.77 3.68 8.48
C VAL A 17 8.56 4.40 9.06
N LEU A 18 7.59 3.66 9.64
CA LEU A 18 6.38 4.25 10.23
C LEU A 18 6.70 5.20 11.39
N GLY A 19 7.82 4.96 12.09
CA GLY A 19 8.33 5.84 13.15
C GLY A 19 8.73 7.24 12.69
N GLU A 20 8.96 7.44 11.39
CA GLU A 20 9.29 8.75 10.81
C GLU A 20 8.06 9.63 10.59
N LEU A 21 6.85 9.06 10.66
CA LEU A 21 5.59 9.77 10.51
C LEU A 21 4.98 10.09 11.88
N SER A 22 4.32 11.24 11.96
CA SER A 22 3.60 11.71 13.15
C SER A 22 2.19 12.18 12.79
N GLY A 23 1.32 12.24 13.81
CA GLY A 23 -0.06 12.70 13.68
C GLY A 23 -0.84 12.00 12.56
N ASP A 24 -1.56 12.78 11.77
CA ASP A 24 -2.40 12.29 10.66
C ASP A 24 -1.62 11.49 9.62
N GLY A 25 -0.35 11.82 9.37
CA GLY A 25 0.49 11.11 8.41
C GLY A 25 0.74 9.67 8.83
N ARG A 26 0.94 9.44 10.13
CA ARG A 26 1.10 8.10 10.69
C ARG A 26 -0.21 7.30 10.61
N ALA A 27 -1.33 7.93 10.97
CA ALA A 27 -2.63 7.28 10.91
C ALA A 27 -3.02 6.87 9.47
N ASP A 28 -2.77 7.75 8.49
CA ASP A 28 -2.97 7.45 7.07
C ASP A 28 -2.06 6.29 6.61
N ALA A 29 -0.80 6.26 7.04
CA ALA A 29 0.14 5.19 6.71
C ALA A 29 -0.25 3.84 7.33
N GLU A 30 -0.63 3.81 8.61
CA GLU A 30 -1.15 2.62 9.29
C GLU A 30 -2.41 2.09 8.59
N HIS A 31 -3.27 3.00 8.11
CA HIS A 31 -4.45 2.63 7.34
C HIS A 31 -4.06 1.89 6.04
N VAL A 32 -3.11 2.42 5.26
CA VAL A 32 -2.63 1.75 4.04
C VAL A 32 -2.09 0.36 4.33
N LEU A 33 -1.30 0.18 5.41
CA LEU A 33 -0.76 -1.12 5.79
C LEU A 33 -1.85 -2.13 6.15
N ARG A 34 -2.93 -1.70 6.81
CA ARG A 34 -4.09 -2.56 7.11
C ARG A 34 -4.81 -3.00 5.83
N LEU A 35 -5.01 -2.09 4.87
CA LEU A 35 -5.64 -2.42 3.60
C LEU A 35 -4.79 -3.40 2.76
N ALA A 36 -3.47 -3.21 2.73
CA ALA A 36 -2.55 -4.10 2.02
C ALA A 36 -2.54 -5.51 2.65
N ALA A 37 -2.47 -5.60 3.98
CA ALA A 37 -2.52 -6.88 4.69
C ALA A 37 -3.86 -7.62 4.48
N ALA A 38 -4.98 -6.88 4.51
CA ALA A 38 -6.29 -7.45 4.23
C ALA A 38 -6.38 -7.98 2.79
N ARG A 39 -5.75 -7.30 1.83
CA ARG A 39 -5.70 -7.74 0.43
C ARG A 39 -4.91 -9.03 0.26
N ASP A 40 -3.73 -9.15 0.89
CA ASP A 40 -2.93 -10.38 0.86
C ASP A 40 -3.67 -11.56 1.50
N ALA A 41 -4.34 -11.32 2.63
CA ALA A 41 -5.17 -12.33 3.28
C ALA A 41 -6.35 -12.78 2.40
N ALA A 42 -7.04 -11.83 1.75
CA ALA A 42 -8.15 -12.11 0.83
C ALA A 42 -7.70 -12.76 -0.49
N ALA A 43 -6.48 -12.49 -0.97
CA ALA A 43 -5.91 -13.21 -2.10
C ALA A 43 -5.59 -14.68 -1.73
N SER A 44 -5.23 -14.92 -0.47
CA SER A 44 -4.91 -16.25 0.07
C SER A 44 -6.16 -17.08 0.40
N SER A 45 -7.27 -16.44 0.78
CA SER A 45 -8.56 -17.09 0.97
C SER A 45 -9.43 -16.93 -0.28
N ALA A 46 -9.61 -17.98 -1.08
CA ALA A 46 -10.41 -17.98 -2.31
C ALA A 46 -11.93 -17.65 -2.15
N ALA A 47 -12.36 -17.15 -0.99
CA ALA A 47 -13.73 -16.83 -0.64
C ALA A 47 -13.82 -15.36 -0.19
N ASP A 48 -14.82 -14.64 -0.70
CA ASP A 48 -15.20 -13.26 -0.35
C ASP A 48 -14.36 -12.10 -0.93
N ALA A 49 -14.38 -11.99 -2.27
CA ALA A 49 -14.11 -10.74 -2.98
C ALA A 49 -15.38 -9.86 -3.14
N GLY A 50 -16.31 -9.91 -2.17
CA GLY A 50 -17.61 -9.21 -2.22
C GLY A 50 -17.68 -7.89 -1.44
N GLY A 51 -16.58 -7.43 -0.84
CA GLY A 51 -16.52 -6.14 -0.17
C GLY A 51 -16.59 -4.98 -1.16
N ASP A 52 -17.20 -3.86 -0.76
CA ASP A 52 -17.39 -2.64 -1.56
C ASP A 52 -16.05 -2.05 -2.06
N GLY A 53 -15.53 -2.62 -3.15
CA GLY A 53 -14.30 -2.20 -3.78
C GLY A 53 -14.36 -0.75 -4.26
N ALA A 54 -15.55 -0.18 -4.48
CA ALA A 54 -15.69 1.22 -4.84
C ALA A 54 -15.40 2.16 -3.66
N SER A 55 -15.81 1.78 -2.44
CA SER A 55 -15.45 2.50 -1.22
C SER A 55 -13.94 2.47 -0.97
N VAL A 56 -13.34 1.27 -1.00
CA VAL A 56 -11.89 1.09 -0.80
C VAL A 56 -11.09 1.86 -1.85
N ARG A 57 -11.53 1.89 -3.11
CA ARG A 57 -10.89 2.68 -4.17
C ARG A 57 -10.88 4.18 -3.85
N ARG A 58 -12.02 4.75 -3.46
CA ARG A 58 -12.11 6.19 -3.14
C ARG A 58 -11.25 6.53 -1.93
N GLU A 59 -11.25 5.67 -0.93
CA GLU A 59 -10.41 5.79 0.25
C GLU A 59 -8.92 5.81 -0.12
N LEU A 60 -8.47 4.86 -0.96
CA LEU A 60 -7.08 4.80 -1.43
C LEU A 60 -6.63 6.05 -2.16
N LEU A 61 -7.48 6.62 -3.03
CA LEU A 61 -7.16 7.88 -3.72
C LEU A 61 -6.92 9.02 -2.72
N GLY A 62 -7.79 9.15 -1.72
CA GLY A 62 -7.60 10.14 -0.65
C GLY A 62 -6.32 9.93 0.15
N LEU A 63 -5.98 8.67 0.46
CA LEU A 63 -4.73 8.32 1.16
C LEU A 63 -3.50 8.66 0.32
N ILE A 64 -3.49 8.33 -0.97
CA ILE A 64 -2.40 8.62 -1.90
C ILE A 64 -2.11 10.12 -1.94
N GLU A 65 -3.14 10.95 -2.07
CA GLU A 65 -2.98 12.40 -2.12
C GLU A 65 -2.44 12.97 -0.80
N ARG A 66 -3.01 12.53 0.33
CA ARG A 66 -2.62 13.00 1.65
C ARG A 66 -1.20 12.62 2.04
N LEU A 67 -0.80 11.37 1.78
CA LEU A 67 0.55 10.87 2.05
C LEU A 67 1.58 11.47 1.10
N GLY A 68 1.21 11.70 -0.17
CA GLY A 68 2.08 12.32 -1.16
C GLY A 68 2.37 13.79 -0.93
N ARG A 69 1.51 14.52 -0.20
CA ARG A 69 1.66 15.97 0.04
C ARG A 69 2.46 16.33 1.31
N ARG A 70 2.51 15.45 2.32
CA ARG A 70 2.90 15.85 3.69
C ARG A 70 4.37 15.62 4.06
N ALA A 71 5.06 14.62 3.50
CA ALA A 71 6.46 14.35 3.81
C ALA A 71 7.09 13.36 2.82
N SER A 72 8.42 13.44 2.64
CA SER A 72 9.16 12.41 1.90
C SER A 72 9.01 11.02 2.53
N ALA A 73 8.75 10.93 3.84
CA ALA A 73 8.49 9.69 4.57
C ALA A 73 7.12 9.07 4.23
N GLY A 74 6.17 9.84 3.69
CA GLY A 74 4.87 9.35 3.24
C GLY A 74 4.90 8.70 1.85
N VAL A 75 5.95 8.94 1.06
CA VAL A 75 6.10 8.45 -0.32
C VAL A 75 6.02 6.92 -0.45
N PRO A 76 6.71 6.09 0.35
CA PRO A 76 6.59 4.64 0.23
C PRO A 76 5.14 4.17 0.46
N PHE A 77 4.45 4.74 1.45
CA PHE A 77 3.05 4.43 1.72
C PHE A 77 2.10 4.88 0.59
N ALA A 78 2.33 6.06 0.02
CA ALA A 78 1.56 6.54 -1.13
C ALA A 78 1.76 5.63 -2.36
N SER A 79 2.99 5.17 -2.61
CA SER A 79 3.31 4.24 -3.70
C SER A 79 2.71 2.85 -3.46
N LEU A 80 2.74 2.35 -2.22
CA LEU A 80 2.06 1.10 -1.84
C LEU A 80 0.53 1.20 -2.03
N ALA A 81 -0.07 2.32 -1.63
CA ALA A 81 -1.49 2.57 -1.84
C ALA A 81 -1.86 2.66 -3.34
N ARG A 82 -0.99 3.22 -4.18
CA ARG A 82 -1.15 3.19 -5.65
C ARG A 82 -1.07 1.78 -6.21
N ALA A 83 -0.12 0.96 -5.74
CA ALA A 83 -0.01 -0.43 -6.14
C ALA A 83 -1.27 -1.22 -5.79
N LEU A 84 -1.78 -1.04 -4.55
CA LEU A 84 -3.02 -1.66 -4.10
C LEU A 84 -4.23 -1.21 -4.92
N SER A 85 -4.33 0.09 -5.21
CA SER A 85 -5.38 0.60 -6.09
C SER A 85 -5.29 -0.02 -7.49
N ALA A 86 -4.09 -0.08 -8.09
CA ALA A 86 -3.88 -0.70 -9.40
C ALA A 86 -4.25 -2.18 -9.42
N ASP A 87 -3.93 -2.92 -8.36
CA ASP A 87 -4.32 -4.32 -8.20
C ASP A 87 -5.83 -4.52 -8.19
N LEU A 88 -6.56 -3.67 -7.46
CA LEU A 88 -8.03 -3.67 -7.45
C LEU A 88 -8.66 -3.34 -8.81
N HIS A 89 -7.92 -2.66 -9.70
CA HIS A 89 -8.34 -2.37 -11.08
C HIS A 89 -7.85 -3.42 -12.09
N GLY A 90 -7.09 -4.44 -11.67
CA GLY A 90 -6.43 -5.38 -12.59
C GLY A 90 -5.35 -4.73 -13.46
N ALA A 91 -4.87 -3.53 -13.09
CA ALA A 91 -3.87 -2.77 -13.82
C ALA A 91 -2.44 -3.26 -13.47
N VAL A 92 -2.08 -4.45 -13.96
CA VAL A 92 -0.84 -5.17 -13.59
C VAL A 92 0.43 -4.33 -13.82
N ALA A 93 0.53 -3.61 -14.95
CA ALA A 93 1.68 -2.76 -15.24
C ALA A 93 1.84 -1.62 -14.22
N VAL A 94 0.73 -0.94 -13.90
CA VAL A 94 0.70 0.16 -12.93
C VAL A 94 1.01 -0.36 -11.52
N ARG A 95 0.55 -1.57 -11.17
CA ARG A 95 0.89 -2.24 -9.92
C ARG A 95 2.40 -2.45 -9.82
N ALA A 96 3.03 -3.03 -10.84
CA ALA A 96 4.47 -3.28 -10.87
C ALA A 96 5.29 -1.98 -10.78
N GLU A 97 4.92 -0.94 -11.53
CA GLU A 97 5.58 0.36 -11.48
C GLU A 97 5.47 1.02 -10.11
N SER A 98 4.30 0.93 -9.48
CA SER A 98 4.05 1.49 -8.15
C SER A 98 4.81 0.75 -7.05
N LEU A 99 4.92 -0.58 -7.16
CA LEU A 99 5.77 -1.38 -6.27
C LEU A 99 7.25 -1.02 -6.43
N ALA A 100 7.74 -0.89 -7.66
CA ALA A 100 9.11 -0.45 -7.91
C ALA A 100 9.38 0.99 -7.42
N ALA A 101 8.38 1.87 -7.43
CA ALA A 101 8.48 3.19 -6.82
C ALA A 101 8.49 3.14 -5.29
N CYS A 102 7.72 2.22 -4.69
CA CYS A 102 7.76 1.94 -3.25
C CYS A 102 9.15 1.44 -2.84
N ASP A 103 9.71 0.48 -3.58
CA ASP A 103 11.05 -0.06 -3.34
C ASP A 103 12.13 1.01 -3.35
N ARG A 104 12.14 1.85 -4.40
CA ARG A 104 13.09 2.95 -4.51
C ARG A 104 12.95 3.92 -3.34
N ALA A 105 11.71 4.23 -2.91
CA ALA A 105 11.47 5.11 -1.79
C ALA A 105 11.95 4.52 -0.46
N LEU A 106 11.86 3.20 -0.27
CA LEU A 106 12.37 2.49 0.90
C LEU A 106 13.90 2.37 0.89
N GLN A 107 14.50 2.11 -0.27
CA GLN A 107 15.95 2.02 -0.45
C GLN A 107 16.66 3.33 -0.10
N MET A 108 16.07 4.48 -0.44
CA MET A 108 16.58 5.79 -0.03
C MET A 108 16.61 5.99 1.50
N ARG A 109 15.99 5.09 2.27
CA ARG A 109 15.94 5.08 3.75
C ARG A 109 16.80 3.99 4.37
N GLY A 110 17.54 3.24 3.55
CA GLY A 110 18.38 2.12 4.00
C GLY A 110 17.61 0.83 4.26
N LEU A 111 16.44 0.65 3.65
CA LEU A 111 15.57 -0.53 3.77
C LEU A 111 15.36 -1.28 2.45
#